data_AF-A0A6G0IHM6-F1
#
_entry.id   AF-A0A6G0IHM6-F1
#
_cell.length_a   1.000
_cell.length_b   1.000
_cell.length_c   1.000
_cell.angle_alpha   90.00
_cell.angle_beta   90.00
_cell.angle_gamma   90.00
#
_symmetry.space_group_name_H-M   'P 1'
#
loop_
_entity.id
_entity.type
_entity.pdbx_description
1 polymer ?
#
loop_
_entity_poly.entity_id
_entity_poly.type
_entity_poly.pdbx_seq_one_letter_code
_entity_poly.pdbx_strand_id
1 'polypeptide(L)'
;MRIEKDHCISELVDRHEEETILLRNELSSLQHQAQDAEKNHADLQQKLKLEVDQQVAALTEEKGKQLRSFQELEQELRTVISNLQAENDLLSKKLEQDRQAVEKEDASNLSLMRDSPQKVMKGRCFTAEEGAEAGAPLSLDSALQEQLQQERASLQSQLELLEKKKNEEIQNVKTSLIAEQQTNFNTVLTREKLKKEQIINELTEKLRKVTQQQEKDKGLIETLSEDRASVMQEKKHLEEELNRLRSTALVSSAFFTPNPSAQELSEAGAAAARALPLVGACSSESMADTDRLASVAAIRDDEHVDSAVDASMVTVHDNILMSEEKQRILLLERTLHMKEEENKRLSQRLMSQSMSSVSSRHSDKIAIRDFQVGDLVLIILDERHDNYVLFTVGPTLYFLHSESLTALDLKPASGTSRRPWVLGKVMEKEYCQAKKAQNRFKVPLGTKFYRVKAVPWNRKV
;
A
#
# COMPACT_ATOMS: atom_id res chain seq x y z
N MET A 1 35.32 -69.28 -35.74
CA MET A 1 34.22 -69.37 -34.77
C MET A 1 34.61 -69.15 -33.31
N ARG A 2 35.46 -69.97 -32.63
CA ARG A 2 35.81 -69.67 -31.20
C ARG A 2 36.59 -68.36 -31.04
N ILE A 3 37.65 -68.16 -31.84
CA ILE A 3 38.54 -66.99 -31.74
C ILE A 3 37.80 -65.67 -32.01
N GLU A 4 36.89 -65.64 -32.99
CA GLU A 4 36.08 -64.45 -33.31
C GLU A 4 35.09 -64.12 -32.19
N LYS A 5 34.53 -65.14 -31.53
CA LYS A 5 33.64 -64.96 -30.39
C LYS A 5 34.40 -64.37 -29.20
N ASP A 6 35.59 -64.89 -28.91
CA ASP A 6 36.41 -64.43 -27.79
C ASP A 6 36.95 -63.00 -28.03
N HIS A 7 37.23 -62.65 -29.29
CA HIS A 7 37.58 -61.29 -29.70
C HIS A 7 36.42 -60.31 -29.51
N CYS A 8 35.22 -60.66 -29.97
CA CYS A 8 34.01 -59.84 -29.79
C CYS A 8 33.65 -59.63 -28.32
N ILE A 9 33.85 -60.66 -27.47
CA ILE A 9 33.66 -60.55 -26.03
C ILE A 9 34.69 -59.59 -25.42
N SER A 10 35.96 -59.67 -25.85
CA SER A 10 37.02 -58.78 -25.34
C SER A 10 36.75 -57.31 -25.70
N GLU A 11 36.37 -57.02 -26.95
CA GLU A 11 36.00 -55.65 -27.36
C GLU A 11 34.77 -55.11 -26.62
N LEU A 12 33.85 -55.98 -26.21
CA LEU A 12 32.69 -55.58 -25.40
C LEU A 12 33.12 -55.25 -23.97
N VAL A 13 34.03 -56.04 -23.39
CA VAL A 13 34.61 -55.79 -22.06
C VAL A 13 35.42 -54.50 -22.05
N ASP A 14 36.30 -54.30 -23.04
CA ASP A 14 37.12 -53.09 -23.15
C ASP A 14 36.25 -51.83 -23.25
N ARG A 15 35.20 -51.84 -24.08
CA ARG A 15 34.24 -50.73 -24.17
C ARG A 15 33.50 -50.48 -22.86
N HIS A 16 33.12 -51.55 -22.15
CA HIS A 16 32.46 -51.42 -20.86
C HIS A 16 33.40 -50.85 -19.79
N GLU A 17 34.68 -51.23 -19.80
CA GLU A 17 35.70 -50.67 -18.92
C GLU A 17 35.95 -49.19 -19.22
N GLU A 18 36.03 -48.80 -20.50
CA GLU A 18 36.16 -47.41 -20.93
C GLU A 18 34.94 -46.57 -20.51
N GLU A 19 33.72 -47.06 -20.76
CA GLU A 19 32.48 -46.41 -20.33
C GLU A 19 32.41 -46.26 -18.81
N THR A 20 32.84 -47.28 -18.06
CA THR A 20 32.89 -47.24 -16.59
C THR A 20 33.88 -46.18 -16.09
N ILE A 21 35.05 -46.06 -16.73
CA ILE A 21 36.04 -45.03 -16.39
C ILE A 21 35.50 -43.63 -16.70
N LEU A 22 34.84 -43.44 -17.84
CA LEU A 22 34.22 -42.16 -18.22
C LEU A 22 33.14 -41.74 -17.21
N LEU A 23 32.21 -42.65 -16.88
CA LEU A 23 31.17 -42.39 -15.90
C LEU A 23 31.74 -42.08 -14.51
N ARG A 24 32.82 -42.77 -14.10
CA ARG A 24 33.48 -42.52 -12.82
C ARG A 24 34.14 -41.13 -12.78
N ASN A 25 34.75 -40.71 -13.88
CA ASN A 25 35.34 -39.38 -14.00
C ASN A 25 34.26 -38.28 -13.99
N GLU A 26 33.15 -38.51 -14.70
CA GLU A 26 32.01 -37.59 -14.72
C GLU A 26 31.36 -37.45 -13.34
N LEU A 27 31.14 -38.56 -12.62
CA LEU A 27 30.67 -38.55 -11.24
C LEU A 27 31.61 -37.79 -10.31
N SER A 28 32.93 -37.99 -10.43
CA SER A 28 33.91 -37.25 -9.62
C SER A 28 33.88 -35.75 -9.92
N SER A 29 33.70 -35.37 -11.18
CA SER A 29 33.58 -33.97 -11.60
C SER A 29 32.32 -33.32 -11.02
N LEU A 30 31.17 -34.00 -11.15
CA LEU A 30 29.89 -33.55 -10.59
C LEU A 30 29.94 -33.44 -9.07
N GLN A 31 30.59 -34.38 -8.38
CA GLN A 31 30.76 -34.34 -6.94
C GLN A 31 31.60 -33.12 -6.50
N HIS A 32 32.69 -32.82 -7.21
CA HIS A 32 33.50 -31.66 -6.93
C HIS A 32 32.73 -30.35 -7.17
N GLN A 33 31.99 -30.28 -8.29
CA GLN A 33 31.16 -29.13 -8.62
C GLN A 33 30.04 -28.90 -7.59
N ALA A 34 29.40 -29.98 -7.11
CA ALA A 34 28.40 -29.90 -6.05
C ALA A 34 28.99 -29.36 -4.75
N GLN A 35 30.17 -29.86 -4.34
CA GLN A 35 30.85 -29.42 -3.13
C GLN A 35 31.27 -27.94 -3.19
N ASP A 36 31.74 -27.48 -4.35
CA ASP A 36 32.10 -26.07 -4.53
C ASP A 36 30.86 -25.16 -4.58
N ALA A 37 29.77 -25.62 -5.19
CA ALA A 37 28.48 -24.93 -5.15
C ALA A 37 27.95 -24.80 -3.70
N GLU A 38 28.07 -25.85 -2.89
CA GLU A 38 27.69 -25.83 -1.47
C GLU A 38 28.51 -24.82 -0.68
N LYS A 39 29.85 -24.79 -0.85
CA LYS A 39 30.72 -23.81 -0.20
C LYS A 39 30.35 -22.38 -0.59
N ASN A 40 30.17 -22.13 -1.89
CA ASN A 40 29.77 -20.82 -2.39
C ASN A 40 28.42 -20.37 -1.82
N HIS A 41 27.46 -21.30 -1.69
CA HIS A 41 26.17 -21.00 -1.08
C HIS A 41 26.30 -20.68 0.41
N ALA A 42 27.12 -21.44 1.16
CA ALA A 42 27.38 -21.19 2.58
C ALA A 42 28.04 -19.81 2.80
N ASP A 43 29.02 -19.45 1.96
CA ASP A 43 29.69 -18.15 2.03
C ASP A 43 28.72 -17.00 1.72
N LEU A 44 27.84 -17.18 0.72
CA LEU A 44 26.81 -16.19 0.38
C LEU A 44 25.80 -16.03 1.52
N GLN A 45 25.38 -17.13 2.16
CA GLN A 45 24.50 -17.10 3.32
C GLN A 45 25.15 -16.37 4.50
N GLN A 46 26.43 -16.64 4.77
CA GLN A 46 27.16 -15.96 5.84
C GLN A 46 27.31 -14.46 5.57
N LYS A 47 27.61 -14.08 4.33
CA LYS A 47 27.71 -12.67 3.93
C LYS A 47 26.37 -11.94 4.07
N LEU A 48 25.29 -12.56 3.61
CA LEU A 48 23.94 -11.99 3.73
C LEU A 48 23.55 -11.83 5.20
N LYS A 49 23.86 -12.82 6.05
CA LYS A 49 23.61 -12.75 7.49
C LYS A 49 24.35 -11.58 8.14
N LEU A 50 25.63 -11.40 7.82
CA LEU A 50 26.43 -10.28 8.33
C LEU A 50 25.87 -8.93 7.89
N GLU A 51 25.42 -8.81 6.65
CA GLU A 51 24.83 -7.58 6.11
C GLU A 51 23.49 -7.25 6.81
N VAL A 52 22.65 -8.25 7.07
CA VAL A 52 21.42 -8.07 7.85
C VAL A 52 21.72 -7.64 9.27
N ASP A 53 22.68 -8.28 9.94
CA ASP A 53 23.07 -7.93 11.31
C ASP A 53 23.60 -6.49 11.40
N GLN A 54 24.39 -6.05 10.40
CA GLN A 54 24.86 -4.66 10.29
C GLN A 54 23.70 -3.68 10.09
N GLN A 55 22.73 -3.98 9.23
CA GLN A 55 21.56 -3.14 9.03
C GLN A 55 20.70 -3.03 10.29
N VAL A 56 20.51 -4.13 11.01
CA VAL A 56 19.77 -4.14 12.29
C VAL A 56 20.49 -3.31 13.35
N ALA A 57 21.82 -3.42 13.45
CA ALA A 57 22.62 -2.61 14.38
C ALA A 57 22.49 -1.11 14.07
N ALA A 58 22.65 -0.72 12.80
CA ALA A 58 22.52 0.67 12.37
C ALA A 58 21.12 1.25 12.63
N LEU A 59 20.06 0.48 12.33
CA LEU A 59 18.68 0.87 12.62
C LEU A 59 18.41 1.02 14.12
N THR A 60 19.01 0.16 14.94
CA THR A 60 18.86 0.22 16.39
C THR A 60 19.56 1.45 16.97
N GLU A 61 20.75 1.79 16.47
CA GLU A 61 21.47 2.99 16.87
C GLU A 61 20.70 4.27 16.48
N GLU A 62 20.16 4.33 15.26
CA GLU A 62 19.37 5.45 14.78
C GLU A 62 18.09 5.63 15.61
N LYS A 63 17.36 4.55 15.91
CA LYS A 63 16.21 4.59 16.83
C LYS A 63 16.61 5.09 18.22
N GLY A 64 17.77 4.70 18.73
CA GLY A 64 18.30 5.17 20.01
C GLY A 64 18.65 6.66 20.01
N LYS A 65 19.16 7.20 18.88
CA LYS A 65 19.39 8.64 18.72
C LYS A 65 18.06 9.41 18.65
N GLN A 66 17.09 8.92 17.90
CA GLN A 66 15.76 9.54 17.79
C GLN A 66 15.02 9.56 19.13
N LEU A 67 15.13 8.50 19.94
CA LEU A 67 14.51 8.47 21.26
C LEU A 67 15.14 9.51 22.20
N ARG A 68 16.48 9.67 22.15
CA ARG A 68 17.18 10.68 22.94
C ARG A 68 16.80 12.11 22.53
N SER A 69 16.77 12.41 21.23
CA SER A 69 16.35 13.74 20.76
C SER A 69 14.89 14.05 21.11
N PHE A 70 14.01 13.05 21.07
CA PHE A 70 12.62 13.23 21.53
C PHE A 70 12.54 13.52 23.03
N GLN A 71 13.32 12.80 23.85
CA GLN A 71 13.38 13.05 25.30
C GLN A 71 13.94 14.43 25.64
N GLU A 72 14.98 14.88 24.94
CA GLU A 72 15.56 16.23 25.09
C GLU A 72 14.52 17.30 24.75
N LEU A 73 13.83 17.16 23.61
CA LEU A 73 12.76 18.09 23.22
C LEU A 73 11.60 18.10 24.23
N GLU A 74 11.24 16.94 24.78
CA GLU A 74 10.21 16.85 25.82
C GLU A 74 10.64 17.60 27.10
N GLN A 75 11.91 17.49 27.51
CA GLN A 75 12.44 18.23 28.65
C GLN A 75 12.50 19.74 28.40
N GLU A 76 12.87 20.16 27.20
CA GLU A 76 12.85 21.58 26.81
C GLU A 76 11.42 22.14 26.89
N LEU A 77 10.44 21.44 26.31
CA LEU A 77 9.04 21.86 26.36
C LEU A 77 8.50 21.92 27.79
N ARG A 78 8.83 20.93 28.64
CA ARG A 78 8.47 20.95 30.06
C ARG A 78 9.07 22.17 30.78
N THR A 79 10.31 22.53 30.46
CA THR A 79 10.99 23.70 31.04
C THR A 79 10.31 25.00 30.60
N VAL A 80 9.97 25.13 29.31
CA VAL A 80 9.25 26.30 28.78
C VAL A 80 7.87 26.44 29.42
N ILE A 81 7.13 25.34 29.58
CA ILE A 81 5.83 25.36 30.26
C ILE A 81 5.99 25.85 31.70
N SER A 82 6.99 25.34 32.44
CA SER A 82 7.25 25.79 33.81
C SER A 82 7.59 27.28 33.88
N ASN A 83 8.37 27.80 32.94
CA ASN A 83 8.72 29.22 32.88
C ASN A 83 7.50 30.09 32.59
N LEU A 84 6.67 29.69 31.62
CA LEU A 84 5.43 30.40 31.27
C LEU A 84 4.42 30.37 32.42
N GLN A 85 4.35 29.29 33.19
CA GLN A 85 3.53 29.21 34.40
C GLN A 85 4.01 30.21 35.46
N ALA A 86 5.32 30.27 35.72
CA ALA A 86 5.89 31.22 36.66
C ALA A 86 5.66 32.69 36.24
N GLU A 87 5.76 32.98 34.93
CA GLU A 87 5.48 34.31 34.39
C GLU A 87 4.00 34.68 34.51
N ASN A 88 3.09 33.74 34.24
CA ASN A 88 1.64 33.93 34.44
C ASN A 88 1.30 34.21 35.91
N ASP A 89 1.92 33.49 36.85
CA ASP A 89 1.73 33.71 38.28
C ASP A 89 2.23 35.09 38.71
N LEU A 90 3.36 35.53 38.17
CA LEU A 90 3.92 36.86 38.44
C LEU A 90 3.02 37.98 37.88
N LEU A 91 2.56 37.83 36.64
CA LEU A 91 1.63 38.78 36.02
C LEU A 91 0.29 38.83 36.75
N SER A 92 -0.23 37.69 37.18
CA SER A 92 -1.47 37.60 37.97
C SER A 92 -1.32 38.32 39.31
N LYS A 93 -0.20 38.14 40.01
CA LYS A 93 0.10 38.88 41.24
C LYS A 93 0.19 40.40 41.01
N LYS A 94 0.81 40.82 39.90
CA LYS A 94 0.94 42.23 39.55
C LYS A 94 -0.42 42.87 39.23
N LEU A 95 -1.27 42.17 38.47
CA LEU A 95 -2.64 42.63 38.21
C LEU A 95 -3.47 42.77 39.48
N GLU A 96 -3.34 41.84 40.43
CA GLU A 96 -4.06 41.94 41.71
C GLU A 96 -3.54 43.10 42.57
N GLN A 97 -2.24 43.38 42.55
CA GLN A 97 -1.67 44.56 43.20
C GLN A 97 -2.18 45.87 42.57
N ASP A 98 -2.21 45.94 41.24
CA ASP A 98 -2.73 47.11 40.51
C ASP A 98 -4.23 47.31 40.80
N ARG A 99 -5.01 46.21 40.85
CA ARG A 99 -6.44 46.24 41.22
C ARG A 99 -6.66 46.80 42.62
N GLN A 100 -5.87 46.35 43.59
CA GLN A 100 -5.93 46.85 44.98
C GLN A 100 -5.47 48.30 45.12
N ALA A 101 -4.53 48.76 44.27
CA ALA A 101 -4.11 50.16 44.24
C ALA A 101 -5.23 51.08 43.74
N VAL A 102 -5.91 50.69 42.65
CA VAL A 102 -7.07 51.42 42.11
C VAL A 102 -8.22 51.48 43.12
N GLU A 103 -8.55 50.36 43.77
CA GLU A 103 -9.59 50.33 44.82
C GLU A 103 -9.27 51.26 46.01
N LYS A 104 -7.99 51.43 46.36
CA LYS A 104 -7.54 52.36 47.41
C LYS A 104 -7.56 53.82 46.95
N GLU A 105 -7.20 54.12 45.71
CA GLU A 105 -7.32 55.46 45.13
C GLU A 105 -8.78 55.89 45.01
N ASP A 106 -9.66 55.01 44.56
CA ASP A 106 -11.10 55.28 44.47
C ASP A 106 -11.72 55.52 45.86
N ALA A 107 -11.34 54.74 46.88
CA ALA A 107 -11.77 54.97 48.26
C ALA A 107 -11.27 56.31 48.82
N SER A 108 -10.07 56.73 48.44
CA SER A 108 -9.47 58.01 48.85
C SER A 108 -10.16 59.19 48.16
N ASN A 109 -10.45 59.08 46.86
CA ASN A 109 -11.22 60.10 46.11
C ASN A 109 -12.68 60.22 46.57
N LEU A 110 -13.33 59.10 46.95
CA LEU A 110 -14.68 59.12 47.52
C LEU A 110 -14.73 59.81 48.90
N SER A 111 -13.63 59.79 49.65
CA SER A 111 -13.51 60.48 50.94
C SER A 111 -13.30 61.99 50.77
N LEU A 112 -12.53 62.43 49.75
CA LEU A 112 -12.35 63.86 49.45
C LEU A 112 -13.63 64.54 48.91
N MET A 113 -14.53 63.82 48.23
CA MET A 113 -15.80 64.38 47.75
C MET A 113 -16.85 64.59 48.86
N ARG A 114 -16.65 64.06 50.07
CA ARG A 114 -17.61 64.17 51.18
C ARG A 114 -17.39 65.40 52.08
N ASP A 115 -16.24 66.08 51.95
CA ASP A 115 -15.81 67.19 52.83
C ASP A 115 -15.99 68.61 52.24
N SER A 116 -16.96 68.83 51.35
CA SER A 116 -17.26 70.19 50.84
C SER A 116 -18.70 70.64 51.16
N PRO A 117 -18.92 71.47 52.19
CA PRO A 117 -20.20 72.17 52.38
C PRO A 117 -20.23 73.53 51.68
N GLN A 118 -21.25 73.68 50.82
CA GLN A 118 -22.01 74.90 50.47
C GLN A 118 -21.32 76.27 50.54
N LYS A 119 -21.25 76.96 49.38
CA LYS A 119 -21.40 78.43 49.35
C LYS A 119 -22.26 78.89 48.18
N VAL A 120 -23.30 79.62 48.56
CA VAL A 120 -24.36 80.29 47.80
C VAL A 120 -23.78 81.43 46.93
N MET A 121 -24.43 81.73 45.79
CA MET A 121 -24.97 83.07 45.43
C MET A 121 -24.81 83.50 43.94
N LYS A 122 -25.91 83.39 43.17
CA LYS A 122 -26.62 84.48 42.45
C LYS A 122 -25.85 85.44 41.51
N GLY A 123 -26.31 85.54 40.25
CA GLY A 123 -26.19 86.74 39.37
C GLY A 123 -25.48 86.45 38.03
N ARG A 124 -26.18 86.27 36.89
CA ARG A 124 -26.75 87.26 35.95
C ARG A 124 -25.68 88.09 35.18
N CYS A 125 -25.61 87.81 33.86
CA CYS A 125 -25.20 88.60 32.68
C CYS A 125 -24.49 89.96 32.86
N PHE A 126 -23.39 90.24 32.12
CA PHE A 126 -23.28 91.29 31.06
C PHE A 126 -21.81 91.55 30.60
N THR A 127 -21.66 91.68 29.27
CA THR A 127 -20.77 92.54 28.43
C THR A 127 -19.26 92.75 28.67
N ALA A 128 -18.51 92.50 27.58
CA ALA A 128 -17.64 93.41 26.79
C ALA A 128 -16.33 94.03 27.34
N GLU A 129 -15.32 93.94 26.44
CA GLU A 129 -14.21 94.85 26.12
C GLU A 129 -12.99 95.03 27.06
N GLU A 130 -11.83 94.60 26.51
CA GLU A 130 -10.64 95.40 26.14
C GLU A 130 -9.88 96.23 27.21
N GLY A 131 -8.55 96.03 27.30
CA GLY A 131 -7.61 97.08 27.75
C GLY A 131 -6.43 96.73 28.67
N ALA A 132 -5.24 96.51 28.05
CA ALA A 132 -3.89 97.04 28.37
C ALA A 132 -3.07 96.71 29.66
N GLU A 133 -1.81 96.31 29.37
CA GLU A 133 -0.49 96.51 30.02
C GLU A 133 -0.14 95.95 31.42
N ALA A 134 0.93 95.12 31.47
CA ALA A 134 2.03 95.24 32.45
C ALA A 134 3.28 94.40 32.08
N GLY A 135 4.42 95.11 31.99
CA GLY A 135 5.80 94.75 32.36
C GLY A 135 6.30 93.30 32.41
N ALA A 136 7.40 93.05 31.70
CA ALA A 136 8.15 91.79 31.59
C ALA A 136 8.70 91.20 32.91
N PRO A 137 8.55 89.86 33.05
CA PRO A 137 9.61 88.95 33.50
C PRO A 137 9.97 87.89 32.43
N LEU A 138 9.53 88.06 31.18
CA LEU A 138 9.43 87.00 30.16
C LEU A 138 10.77 86.43 29.60
N SER A 139 11.94 86.98 29.95
CA SER A 139 13.20 86.56 29.30
C SER A 139 13.79 85.25 29.81
N LEU A 140 13.66 84.96 31.12
CA LEU A 140 14.22 83.74 31.71
C LEU A 140 13.26 82.56 31.53
N ASP A 141 11.96 82.85 31.61
CA ASP A 141 10.88 81.90 31.32
C ASP A 141 10.88 81.50 29.84
N SER A 142 11.15 82.43 28.91
CA SER A 142 11.32 82.08 27.49
C SER A 142 12.49 81.12 27.24
N ALA A 143 13.63 81.30 27.91
CA ALA A 143 14.81 80.45 27.70
C ALA A 143 14.60 79.02 28.21
N LEU A 144 13.93 78.86 29.37
CA LEU A 144 13.53 77.56 29.91
C LEU A 144 12.46 76.89 29.03
N GLN A 145 11.47 77.67 28.57
CA GLN A 145 10.45 77.20 27.64
C GLN A 145 11.08 76.70 26.33
N GLU A 146 12.06 77.42 25.79
CA GLU A 146 12.77 77.08 24.56
C GLU A 146 13.62 75.81 24.72
N GLN A 147 14.33 75.64 25.84
CA GLN A 147 15.05 74.40 26.16
C GLN A 147 14.09 73.19 26.26
N LEU A 148 12.95 73.37 26.93
CA LEU A 148 11.95 72.32 27.08
C LEU A 148 11.31 71.96 25.73
N GLN A 149 11.12 72.94 24.86
CA GLN A 149 10.66 72.73 23.47
C GLN A 149 11.72 71.99 22.63
N GLN A 150 13.00 72.32 22.81
CA GLN A 150 14.11 71.67 22.11
C GLN A 150 14.31 70.22 22.58
N GLU A 151 14.22 69.94 23.89
CA GLU A 151 14.24 68.57 24.39
C GLU A 151 13.02 67.76 23.92
N ARG A 152 11.82 68.36 23.92
CA ARG A 152 10.61 67.72 23.34
C ARG A 152 10.82 67.37 21.87
N ALA A 153 11.35 68.29 21.07
CA ALA A 153 11.64 68.04 19.66
C ALA A 153 12.72 66.96 19.47
N SER A 154 13.75 66.95 20.31
CA SER A 154 14.82 65.95 20.29
C SER A 154 14.30 64.54 20.63
N LEU A 155 13.53 64.41 21.71
CA LEU A 155 12.91 63.15 22.10
C LEU A 155 11.91 62.66 21.05
N GLN A 156 11.15 63.58 20.45
CA GLN A 156 10.21 63.25 19.39
C GLN A 156 10.94 62.75 18.13
N SER A 157 12.08 63.36 17.77
CA SER A 157 12.93 62.87 16.69
C SER A 157 13.55 61.49 16.99
N GLN A 158 13.96 61.24 18.24
CA GLN A 158 14.45 59.92 18.67
C GLN A 158 13.37 58.84 18.59
N LEU A 159 12.13 59.15 19.02
CA LEU A 159 11.00 58.24 18.92
C LEU A 159 10.68 57.90 17.45
N GLU A 160 10.68 58.91 16.57
CA GLU A 160 10.41 58.74 15.15
C GLU A 160 11.51 57.91 14.46
N LEU A 161 12.78 58.10 14.84
CA LEU A 161 13.90 57.29 14.37
C LEU A 161 13.80 55.83 14.84
N LEU A 162 13.44 55.60 16.12
CA LEU A 162 13.22 54.26 16.66
C LEU A 162 12.03 53.56 16.01
N GLU A 163 10.94 54.28 15.75
CA GLU A 163 9.78 53.75 15.05
C GLU A 163 10.12 53.35 13.60
N LYS A 164 10.87 54.20 12.90
CA LYS A 164 11.36 53.90 11.56
C LYS A 164 12.26 52.66 11.56
N LYS A 165 13.20 52.58 12.50
CA LYS A 165 14.08 51.41 12.66
C LYS A 165 13.29 50.13 12.96
N LYS A 166 12.30 50.20 13.85
CA LYS A 166 11.40 49.07 14.14
C LYS A 166 10.66 48.61 12.87
N ASN A 167 10.15 49.56 12.08
CA ASN A 167 9.44 49.25 10.85
C ASN A 167 10.36 48.61 9.79
N GLU A 168 11.59 49.09 9.67
CA GLU A 168 12.62 48.49 8.81
C GLU A 168 12.98 47.07 9.27
N GLU A 169 13.19 46.84 10.57
CA GLU A 169 13.44 45.52 11.14
C GLU A 169 12.28 44.55 10.89
N ILE A 170 11.03 44.99 11.07
CA ILE A 170 9.84 44.19 10.76
C ILE A 170 9.79 43.82 9.27
N GLN A 171 10.11 44.76 8.36
CA GLN A 171 10.15 44.48 6.92
C GLN A 171 11.29 43.50 6.57
N ASN A 172 12.45 43.63 7.20
CA ASN A 172 13.58 42.73 7.01
C ASN A 172 13.23 41.31 7.47
N VAL A 173 12.64 41.17 8.66
CA VAL A 173 12.16 39.87 9.18
C VAL A 173 11.09 39.28 8.27
N LYS A 174 10.13 40.08 7.79
CA LYS A 174 9.10 39.62 6.85
C LYS A 174 9.71 39.11 5.55
N THR A 175 10.67 39.83 5.00
CA THR A 175 11.37 39.44 3.76
C THR A 175 12.18 38.17 3.97
N SER A 176 12.90 38.06 5.09
CA SER A 176 13.67 36.87 5.44
C SER A 176 12.78 35.64 5.65
N LEU A 177 11.63 35.80 6.32
CA LEU A 177 10.67 34.73 6.54
C LEU A 177 10.10 34.21 5.21
N ILE A 178 9.78 35.10 4.27
CA ILE A 178 9.30 34.70 2.94
C ILE A 178 10.39 33.92 2.19
N ALA A 179 11.65 34.37 2.24
CA ALA A 179 12.76 33.67 1.62
C ALA A 179 12.99 32.28 2.24
N GLU A 180 12.90 32.17 3.56
CA GLU A 180 13.02 30.90 4.28
C GLU A 180 11.88 29.93 3.93
N GLN A 181 10.62 30.41 3.92
CA GLN A 181 9.47 29.62 3.52
C GLN A 181 9.59 29.12 2.08
N GLN A 182 10.05 29.98 1.16
CA GLN A 182 10.27 29.60 -0.24
C GLN A 182 11.37 28.54 -0.36
N THR A 183 12.46 28.67 0.40
CA THR A 183 13.58 27.73 0.41
C THR A 183 13.16 26.38 0.98
N ASN A 184 12.41 26.37 2.08
CA ASN A 184 11.89 25.17 2.71
C ASN A 184 10.90 24.45 1.77
N PHE A 185 9.96 25.19 1.17
CA PHE A 185 9.02 24.66 0.18
C PHE A 185 9.75 24.02 -1.01
N ASN A 186 10.73 24.72 -1.60
CA ASN A 186 11.50 24.20 -2.72
C ASN A 186 12.30 22.94 -2.35
N THR A 187 12.84 22.89 -1.13
CA THR A 187 13.57 21.72 -0.61
C THR A 187 12.66 20.51 -0.46
N VAL A 188 11.49 20.68 0.17
CA VAL A 188 10.48 19.62 0.31
C VAL A 188 9.98 19.16 -1.05
N LEU A 189 9.68 20.09 -1.95
CA LEU A 189 9.24 19.79 -3.30
C LEU A 189 10.28 18.97 -4.08
N THR A 190 11.56 19.34 -3.97
CA THR A 190 12.66 18.62 -4.64
C THR A 190 12.85 17.23 -4.06
N ARG A 191 12.80 17.08 -2.73
CA ARG A 191 12.88 15.79 -2.05
C ARG A 191 11.73 14.87 -2.47
N GLU A 192 10.50 15.37 -2.50
CA GLU A 192 9.33 14.58 -2.92
C GLU A 192 9.36 14.26 -4.42
N LYS A 193 9.84 15.18 -5.26
CA LYS A 193 10.06 14.91 -6.68
C LYS A 193 11.07 13.76 -6.87
N LEU A 194 12.20 13.78 -6.16
CA LEU A 194 13.22 12.72 -6.23
C LEU A 194 12.69 11.38 -5.75
N LYS A 195 11.92 11.32 -4.65
CA LYS A 195 11.28 10.08 -4.19
C LYS A 195 10.30 9.53 -5.22
N LYS A 196 9.48 10.39 -5.83
CA LYS A 196 8.56 9.98 -6.90
C LYS A 196 9.33 9.41 -8.09
N GLU A 197 10.42 10.05 -8.48
CA GLU A 197 11.27 9.62 -9.60
C GLU A 197 11.97 8.29 -9.31
N GLN A 198 12.44 8.06 -8.07
CA GLN A 198 12.97 6.77 -7.63
C GLN A 198 11.94 5.64 -7.74
N ILE A 199 10.71 5.86 -7.25
CA ILE A 199 9.62 4.87 -7.34
C ILE A 199 9.28 4.57 -8.81
N ILE A 200 9.22 5.61 -9.66
CA ILE A 200 8.99 5.43 -11.09
C ILE A 200 10.08 4.58 -11.73
N ASN A 201 11.35 4.83 -11.40
CA ASN A 201 12.48 4.07 -11.93
C ASN A 201 12.43 2.60 -11.48
N GLU A 202 12.15 2.34 -10.21
CA GLU A 202 12.00 0.98 -9.68
C GLU A 202 10.84 0.22 -10.38
N LEU A 203 9.70 0.88 -10.55
CA LEU A 203 8.55 0.29 -11.23
C LEU A 203 8.84 0.04 -12.72
N THR A 204 9.54 0.96 -13.37
CA THR A 204 9.95 0.83 -14.78
C THR A 204 10.94 -0.32 -14.95
N GLU A 205 11.88 -0.49 -14.02
CA GLU A 205 12.83 -1.60 -14.06
C GLU A 205 12.14 -2.95 -13.81
N LYS A 206 11.21 -3.02 -12.85
CA LYS A 206 10.37 -4.21 -12.62
C LYS A 206 9.56 -4.56 -13.86
N LEU A 207 8.94 -3.57 -14.50
CA LEU A 207 8.20 -3.76 -15.75
C LEU A 207 9.11 -4.32 -16.84
N ARG A 208 10.29 -3.72 -17.05
CA ARG A 208 11.28 -4.20 -18.03
C ARG A 208 11.68 -5.66 -17.79
N LYS A 209 11.92 -6.04 -16.53
CA LYS A 209 12.26 -7.43 -16.16
C LYS A 209 11.12 -8.40 -16.50
N VAL A 210 9.88 -8.03 -16.20
CA VAL A 210 8.70 -8.85 -16.52
C VAL A 210 8.52 -8.96 -18.03
N THR A 211 8.62 -7.87 -18.77
CA THR A 211 8.51 -7.87 -20.25
C THR A 211 9.59 -8.75 -20.88
N GLN A 212 10.84 -8.64 -20.41
CA GLN A 212 11.93 -9.48 -20.90
C GLN A 212 11.71 -10.97 -20.60
N GLN A 213 11.15 -11.30 -19.44
CA GLN A 213 10.78 -12.68 -19.13
C GLN A 213 9.66 -13.17 -20.04
N GLN A 214 8.64 -12.35 -20.27
CA GLN A 214 7.53 -12.67 -21.16
C GLN A 214 8.00 -12.91 -22.61
N GLU A 215 9.01 -12.18 -23.10
CA GLU A 215 9.62 -12.42 -24.41
C GLU A 215 10.37 -13.76 -24.47
N LYS A 216 11.08 -14.13 -23.41
CA LYS A 216 11.75 -15.45 -23.31
C LYS A 216 10.73 -16.58 -23.29
N ASP A 217 9.69 -16.45 -22.46
CA ASP A 217 8.62 -17.44 -22.35
C ASP A 217 7.87 -17.59 -23.68
N LYS A 218 7.63 -16.46 -24.38
CA LYS A 218 7.04 -16.48 -25.73
C LYS A 218 7.93 -17.26 -26.71
N GLY A 219 9.23 -17.00 -26.73
CA GLY A 219 10.16 -17.74 -27.59
C GLY A 219 10.19 -19.23 -27.28
N LEU A 220 10.19 -19.61 -26.00
CA LEU A 220 10.12 -21.01 -25.56
C LEU A 220 8.83 -21.68 -26.03
N ILE A 221 7.68 -21.00 -25.90
CA ILE A 221 6.39 -21.51 -26.39
C ILE A 221 6.43 -21.73 -27.90
N GLU A 222 7.05 -20.81 -28.65
CA GLU A 222 7.20 -20.93 -30.10
C GLU A 222 8.02 -22.17 -30.47
N THR A 223 9.19 -22.38 -29.86
CA THR A 223 10.02 -23.57 -30.07
C THR A 223 9.27 -24.86 -29.71
N LEU A 224 8.61 -24.92 -28.54
CA LEU A 224 7.83 -26.11 -28.16
C LEU A 224 6.65 -26.37 -29.11
N SER A 225 6.09 -25.33 -29.71
CA SER A 225 5.03 -25.47 -30.71
C SER A 225 5.53 -26.01 -32.04
N GLU A 226 6.74 -25.59 -32.47
CA GLU A 226 7.44 -26.12 -33.64
C GLU A 226 7.82 -27.59 -33.44
N ASP A 227 8.39 -27.94 -32.28
CA ASP A 227 8.72 -29.31 -31.92
C ASP A 227 7.48 -30.20 -31.92
N ARG A 228 6.37 -29.73 -31.34
CA ARG A 228 5.09 -30.46 -31.36
C ARG A 228 4.59 -30.68 -32.79
N ALA A 229 4.73 -29.70 -33.68
CA ALA A 229 4.32 -29.83 -35.08
C ALA A 229 5.17 -30.87 -35.81
N SER A 230 6.49 -30.85 -35.62
CA SER A 230 7.43 -31.82 -36.18
C SER A 230 7.12 -33.24 -35.71
N VAL A 231 6.92 -33.44 -34.39
CA VAL A 231 6.54 -34.75 -33.83
C VAL A 231 5.21 -35.23 -34.38
N MET A 232 4.22 -34.34 -34.54
CA MET A 232 2.93 -34.69 -35.15
C MET A 232 3.07 -35.10 -36.62
N GLN A 233 3.96 -34.44 -37.37
CA GLN A 233 4.25 -34.79 -38.76
C GLN A 233 4.98 -36.14 -38.87
N GLU A 234 5.98 -36.39 -38.03
CA GLU A 234 6.68 -37.67 -37.96
C GLU A 234 5.73 -38.81 -37.58
N LYS A 235 4.89 -38.60 -36.56
CA LYS A 235 3.85 -39.57 -36.17
C LYS A 235 2.93 -39.88 -37.35
N LYS A 236 2.45 -38.86 -38.07
CA LYS A 236 1.61 -39.05 -39.25
C LYS A 236 2.34 -39.86 -40.33
N HIS A 237 3.61 -39.55 -40.58
CA HIS A 237 4.41 -40.30 -41.54
C HIS A 237 4.53 -41.78 -41.14
N LEU A 238 4.86 -42.07 -39.88
CA LEU A 238 4.95 -43.43 -39.36
C LEU A 238 3.60 -44.17 -39.40
N GLU A 239 2.48 -43.49 -39.14
CA GLU A 239 1.14 -44.06 -39.29
C GLU A 239 0.84 -44.42 -40.75
N GLU A 240 1.22 -43.57 -41.71
CA GLU A 240 1.11 -43.84 -43.15
C GLU A 240 1.98 -45.03 -43.56
N GLU A 241 3.22 -45.12 -43.07
CA GLU A 241 4.12 -46.25 -43.33
C GLU A 241 3.58 -47.57 -42.75
N LEU A 242 3.06 -47.52 -41.53
CA LEU A 242 2.48 -48.67 -40.86
C LEU A 242 1.20 -49.14 -41.57
N ASN A 243 0.38 -48.22 -42.05
CA ASN A 243 -0.80 -48.53 -42.85
C ASN A 243 -0.43 -49.10 -44.22
N ARG A 244 0.63 -48.59 -44.85
CA ARG A 244 1.20 -49.13 -46.09
C ARG A 244 1.71 -50.56 -45.88
N LEU A 245 2.47 -50.81 -44.82
CA LEU A 245 3.00 -52.14 -44.49
C LEU A 245 1.88 -53.14 -44.18
N ARG A 246 0.84 -52.72 -43.44
CA ARG A 246 -0.37 -53.54 -43.22
C ARG A 246 -1.08 -53.86 -44.53
N SER A 247 -1.19 -52.91 -45.45
CA SER A 247 -1.79 -53.12 -46.78
C SER A 247 -0.95 -54.10 -47.62
N THR A 248 0.38 -53.97 -47.59
CA THR A 248 1.30 -54.91 -48.26
C THR A 248 1.23 -56.31 -47.65
N ALA A 249 1.15 -56.45 -46.33
CA ALA A 249 1.01 -57.74 -45.65
C ALA A 249 -0.31 -58.45 -46.00
N LEU A 250 -1.42 -57.71 -46.12
CA LEU A 250 -2.70 -58.26 -46.58
C LEU A 250 -2.63 -58.74 -48.04
N VAL A 251 -1.92 -58.03 -48.91
CA VAL A 251 -1.67 -58.46 -50.31
C VAL A 251 -0.73 -59.67 -50.38
N SER A 252 0.28 -59.76 -49.51
CA SER A 252 1.16 -60.93 -49.40
C SER A 252 0.46 -62.16 -48.82
N SER A 253 -0.61 -61.99 -48.04
CA SER A 253 -1.43 -63.09 -47.51
C SER A 253 -2.40 -63.69 -48.53
N ALA A 254 -2.61 -63.04 -49.68
CA ALA A 254 -3.44 -63.57 -50.77
C ALA A 254 -2.75 -64.65 -51.64
N PHE A 255 -1.49 -64.99 -51.34
CA PHE A 255 -0.70 -65.98 -52.09
C PHE A 255 -0.61 -67.38 -51.45
N PHE A 256 -1.32 -67.63 -50.34
CA PHE A 256 -1.48 -68.99 -49.82
C PHE A 256 -2.93 -69.44 -49.91
N THR A 257 -3.21 -70.26 -50.92
CA THR A 257 -4.41 -71.08 -51.05
C THR A 257 -4.36 -72.27 -50.07
N PRO A 258 -5.36 -72.44 -49.18
CA PRO A 258 -5.67 -73.75 -48.64
C PRO A 258 -6.63 -74.47 -49.62
N ASN A 259 -6.24 -75.67 -49.98
CA ASN A 259 -6.97 -76.62 -50.81
C ASN A 259 -8.37 -76.96 -50.23
N PRO A 260 -9.47 -77.06 -51.01
CA PRO A 260 -10.75 -77.53 -50.52
C PRO A 260 -10.98 -79.00 -50.94
N SER A 261 -10.90 -79.93 -50.01
CA SER A 261 -11.61 -81.23 -50.11
C SER A 261 -11.41 -82.09 -48.87
N ALA A 262 -12.39 -82.09 -47.98
CA ALA A 262 -12.96 -83.30 -47.38
C ALA A 262 -14.07 -82.89 -46.40
N GLN A 263 -15.23 -83.46 -46.67
CA GLN A 263 -16.49 -83.35 -45.98
C GLN A 263 -16.46 -84.20 -44.68
N GLU A 264 -17.01 -83.69 -43.57
CA GLU A 264 -18.08 -84.33 -42.76
C GLU A 264 -18.06 -83.97 -41.26
N LEU A 265 -19.30 -83.78 -40.73
CA LEU A 265 -19.75 -83.80 -39.32
C LEU A 265 -19.32 -82.62 -38.43
N SER A 266 -20.10 -82.04 -37.52
CA SER A 266 -21.51 -82.13 -37.10
C SER A 266 -21.69 -80.97 -36.10
N GLU A 267 -22.91 -80.42 -36.03
CA GLU A 267 -23.48 -79.73 -34.86
C GLU A 267 -22.99 -78.34 -34.42
N ALA A 268 -23.90 -77.38 -34.70
CA ALA A 268 -24.50 -76.45 -33.75
C ALA A 268 -23.61 -75.50 -32.92
N GLY A 269 -23.70 -74.20 -33.24
CA GLY A 269 -23.25 -73.15 -32.33
C GLY A 269 -23.28 -71.73 -32.90
N ALA A 270 -24.41 -71.06 -32.73
CA ALA A 270 -24.57 -69.62 -32.48
C ALA A 270 -23.82 -68.56 -33.32
N ALA A 271 -24.64 -67.77 -34.02
CA ALA A 271 -24.69 -66.30 -33.98
C ALA A 271 -23.48 -65.49 -34.49
N ALA A 272 -23.61 -64.95 -35.70
CA ALA A 272 -23.14 -63.59 -36.00
C ALA A 272 -23.87 -62.97 -37.21
N ALA A 273 -24.12 -61.66 -37.08
CA ALA A 273 -24.18 -60.65 -38.14
C ALA A 273 -25.50 -60.39 -38.90
N ARG A 274 -26.21 -59.37 -38.41
CA ARG A 274 -26.83 -58.26 -39.18
C ARG A 274 -26.77 -57.03 -38.24
N ALA A 275 -26.43 -55.80 -38.58
CA ALA A 275 -26.08 -55.11 -39.82
C ALA A 275 -25.38 -53.78 -39.44
N LEU A 276 -24.70 -53.14 -40.39
CA LEU A 276 -24.22 -51.74 -40.37
C LEU A 276 -25.37 -50.70 -40.23
N PRO A 277 -25.14 -49.38 -40.35
CA PRO A 277 -24.38 -48.40 -39.55
C PRO A 277 -25.33 -47.23 -39.11
N LEU A 278 -24.77 -46.07 -38.67
CA LEU A 278 -25.29 -44.68 -38.87
C LEU A 278 -25.52 -43.81 -37.60
N VAL A 279 -24.68 -42.78 -37.49
CA VAL A 279 -24.90 -41.36 -37.09
C VAL A 279 -26.11 -41.03 -36.20
N GLY A 280 -25.87 -40.30 -35.10
CA GLY A 280 -26.79 -39.25 -34.64
C GLY A 280 -26.90 -39.01 -33.13
N ALA A 281 -26.38 -37.86 -32.71
CA ALA A 281 -26.99 -36.89 -31.78
C ALA A 281 -27.14 -37.20 -30.26
N CYS A 282 -26.53 -36.29 -29.50
CA CYS A 282 -27.04 -35.61 -28.28
C CYS A 282 -27.13 -36.35 -26.93
N SER A 283 -26.26 -35.89 -26.02
CA SER A 283 -26.55 -35.34 -24.68
C SER A 283 -27.41 -36.13 -23.69
N SER A 284 -26.85 -36.53 -22.54
CA SER A 284 -27.09 -35.92 -21.21
C SER A 284 -26.47 -36.77 -20.09
N GLU A 285 -26.23 -36.10 -18.97
CA GLU A 285 -25.53 -36.41 -17.73
C GLU A 285 -26.06 -37.61 -16.93
N SER A 286 -25.23 -38.14 -16.03
CA SER A 286 -25.55 -38.48 -14.62
C SER A 286 -24.40 -39.36 -14.06
N MET A 287 -23.47 -38.77 -13.30
CA MET A 287 -23.39 -38.79 -11.83
C MET A 287 -22.93 -40.14 -11.22
N ALA A 288 -21.98 -40.00 -10.29
CA ALA A 288 -21.70 -40.89 -9.15
C ALA A 288 -21.13 -42.28 -9.48
N ASP A 289 -20.22 -42.89 -8.74
CA ASP A 289 -19.37 -42.59 -7.58
C ASP A 289 -18.43 -43.81 -7.53
N THR A 290 -17.12 -43.64 -7.37
CA THR A 290 -16.43 -43.70 -6.07
C THR A 290 -16.62 -45.03 -5.31
N ASP A 291 -15.47 -45.68 -5.06
CA ASP A 291 -15.19 -46.69 -4.04
C ASP A 291 -15.72 -48.12 -4.17
N ARG A 292 -14.78 -49.04 -4.41
CA ARG A 292 -14.69 -50.31 -3.67
C ARG A 292 -13.26 -50.85 -3.64
N LEU A 293 -12.53 -50.40 -2.62
CA LEU A 293 -11.30 -51.04 -2.16
C LEU A 293 -11.57 -52.44 -1.59
N ALA A 294 -10.54 -53.28 -1.75
CA ALA A 294 -10.10 -54.34 -0.84
C ALA A 294 -10.95 -55.61 -0.67
N SER A 295 -10.39 -56.75 -1.10
CA SER A 295 -10.29 -58.02 -0.36
C SER A 295 -9.30 -58.94 -1.09
N VAL A 296 -8.09 -59.14 -0.55
CA VAL A 296 -7.68 -60.25 0.34
C VAL A 296 -7.43 -61.58 -0.40
N ALA A 297 -6.14 -61.90 -0.50
CA ALA A 297 -5.45 -63.19 -0.41
C ALA A 297 -6.18 -64.49 -0.83
N ALA A 298 -5.55 -65.21 -1.77
CA ALA A 298 -5.38 -66.66 -1.67
C ALA A 298 -4.02 -67.05 -2.26
N ILE A 299 -3.15 -67.48 -1.36
CA ILE A 299 -1.86 -68.12 -1.61
C ILE A 299 -2.13 -69.47 -2.31
N ARG A 300 -1.39 -69.74 -3.38
CA ARG A 300 -1.01 -71.10 -3.76
C ARG A 300 0.51 -71.12 -3.85
N ASP A 301 1.11 -71.76 -2.86
CA ASP A 301 2.47 -72.25 -2.90
C ASP A 301 2.55 -73.37 -3.95
N ASP A 302 3.55 -73.30 -4.83
CA ASP A 302 4.13 -74.50 -5.42
C ASP A 302 5.65 -74.32 -5.47
N GLU A 303 6.32 -75.36 -5.01
CA GLU A 303 7.75 -75.43 -4.71
C GLU A 303 8.61 -75.30 -5.97
N HIS A 304 9.59 -74.38 -5.94
CA HIS A 304 10.88 -74.67 -6.55
C HIS A 304 12.01 -74.00 -5.78
N VAL A 305 12.71 -74.82 -5.00
CA VAL A 305 14.03 -74.52 -4.45
C VAL A 305 15.04 -74.57 -5.58
N ASP A 306 15.66 -73.43 -5.91
CA ASP A 306 17.11 -73.38 -6.11
C ASP A 306 17.63 -71.93 -6.26
N SER A 307 18.87 -71.74 -5.79
CA SER A 307 19.73 -70.56 -5.97
C SER A 307 19.70 -69.47 -4.87
N ALA A 308 20.15 -69.85 -3.68
CA ALA A 308 20.49 -68.93 -2.58
C ALA A 308 21.79 -68.11 -2.80
N VAL A 309 22.40 -68.18 -3.99
CA VAL A 309 23.66 -67.45 -4.31
C VAL A 309 23.43 -66.13 -5.04
N ASP A 310 22.22 -65.89 -5.57
CA ASP A 310 21.86 -64.61 -6.22
C ASP A 310 21.29 -63.55 -5.25
N ALA A 311 20.81 -63.98 -4.07
CA ALA A 311 20.22 -63.07 -3.10
C ALA A 311 21.25 -62.14 -2.41
N SER A 312 22.53 -62.53 -2.36
CA SER A 312 23.55 -61.79 -1.60
C SER A 312 24.13 -60.55 -2.30
N MET A 313 23.96 -60.41 -3.62
CA MET A 313 24.40 -59.21 -4.35
C MET A 313 23.27 -58.20 -4.59
N VAL A 314 22.01 -58.66 -4.60
CA VAL A 314 20.83 -57.81 -4.81
C VAL A 314 20.45 -57.04 -3.53
N THR A 315 20.61 -57.63 -2.33
CA THR A 315 20.22 -56.97 -1.06
C THR A 315 21.09 -55.78 -0.65
N VAL A 316 22.29 -55.64 -1.20
CA VAL A 316 23.15 -54.48 -0.91
C VAL A 316 22.80 -53.30 -1.83
N HIS A 317 22.48 -53.55 -3.10
CA HIS A 317 21.99 -52.52 -4.02
C HIS A 317 20.59 -52.03 -3.64
N ASP A 318 19.68 -52.93 -3.24
CA ASP A 318 18.34 -52.54 -2.77
C ASP A 318 18.40 -51.74 -1.46
N ASN A 319 19.29 -52.07 -0.50
CA ASN A 319 19.39 -51.27 0.72
C ASN A 319 20.00 -49.87 0.50
N ILE A 320 20.89 -49.71 -0.49
CA ILE A 320 21.48 -48.41 -0.87
C ILE A 320 20.47 -47.57 -1.64
N LEU A 321 19.79 -48.15 -2.65
CA LEU A 321 18.76 -47.47 -3.45
C LEU A 321 17.55 -47.09 -2.60
N MET A 322 17.14 -47.96 -1.67
CA MET A 322 16.07 -47.67 -0.72
C MET A 322 16.48 -46.63 0.32
N SER A 323 17.77 -46.36 0.55
CA SER A 323 18.23 -45.27 1.42
C SER A 323 18.11 -43.91 0.72
N GLU A 324 18.49 -43.83 -0.56
CA GLU A 324 18.36 -42.60 -1.37
C GLU A 324 16.88 -42.26 -1.63
N GLU A 325 16.06 -43.25 -1.98
CA GLU A 325 14.63 -43.07 -2.20
C GLU A 325 13.91 -42.69 -0.89
N LYS A 326 14.25 -43.32 0.24
CA LYS A 326 13.72 -42.90 1.57
C LYS A 326 14.15 -41.49 1.94
N GLN A 327 15.37 -41.08 1.60
CA GLN A 327 15.87 -39.73 1.86
C GLN A 327 15.17 -38.69 0.97
N ARG A 328 14.86 -39.04 -0.28
CA ARG A 328 14.05 -38.24 -1.20
C ARG A 328 12.61 -38.09 -0.70
N ILE A 329 12.00 -39.19 -0.24
CA ILE A 329 10.65 -39.19 0.34
C ILE A 329 10.59 -38.27 1.56
N LEU A 330 11.54 -38.38 2.51
CA LEU A 330 11.60 -37.51 3.69
C LEU A 330 11.75 -36.02 3.35
N LEU A 331 12.54 -35.69 2.33
CA LEU A 331 12.70 -34.31 1.87
C LEU A 331 11.40 -33.77 1.25
N LEU A 332 10.73 -34.59 0.46
CA LEU A 332 9.44 -34.26 -0.16
C LEU A 332 8.34 -34.09 0.89
N GLU A 333 8.27 -34.98 1.89
CA GLU A 333 7.35 -34.88 3.02
C GLU A 333 7.56 -33.58 3.80
N ARG A 334 8.82 -33.22 4.08
CA ARG A 334 9.16 -31.96 4.75
C ARG A 334 8.74 -30.75 3.92
N THR A 335 8.98 -30.79 2.61
CA THR A 335 8.63 -29.70 1.69
C THR A 335 7.11 -29.56 1.57
N LEU A 336 6.39 -30.68 1.49
CA LEU A 336 4.94 -30.74 1.44
C LEU A 336 4.35 -30.18 2.73
N HIS A 337 4.84 -30.58 3.90
CA HIS A 337 4.41 -30.02 5.19
C HIS A 337 4.63 -28.51 5.28
N MET A 338 5.80 -28.00 4.85
CA MET A 338 6.08 -26.56 4.81
C MET A 338 5.11 -25.82 3.86
N LYS A 339 4.76 -26.43 2.72
CA LYS A 339 3.82 -25.86 1.75
C LYS A 339 2.37 -25.91 2.23
N GLU A 340 1.96 -26.96 2.92
CA GLU A 340 0.65 -27.06 3.57
C GLU A 340 0.50 -26.00 4.67
N GLU A 341 1.53 -25.78 5.48
CA GLU A 341 1.53 -24.74 6.51
C GLU A 341 1.49 -23.32 5.90
N GLU A 342 2.24 -23.07 4.84
CA GLU A 342 2.18 -21.83 4.08
C GLU A 342 0.77 -21.60 3.48
N ASN A 343 0.16 -22.64 2.89
CA ASN A 343 -1.18 -22.57 2.33
C ASN A 343 -2.23 -22.32 3.42
N LYS A 344 -2.09 -22.95 4.59
CA LYS A 344 -2.94 -22.68 5.76
C LYS A 344 -2.80 -21.23 6.23
N ARG A 345 -1.56 -20.71 6.29
CA ARG A 345 -1.30 -19.30 6.65
C ARG A 345 -1.89 -18.32 5.64
N LEU A 346 -1.76 -18.60 4.34
CA LEU A 346 -2.35 -17.80 3.28
C LEU A 346 -3.87 -17.85 3.32
N SER A 347 -4.46 -19.03 3.52
CA SER A 347 -5.90 -19.22 3.66
C SER A 347 -6.45 -18.46 4.88
N GLN A 348 -5.76 -18.51 6.03
CA GLN A 348 -6.10 -17.72 7.21
C GLN A 348 -6.03 -16.21 6.93
N ARG A 349 -4.99 -15.76 6.22
CA ARG A 349 -4.84 -14.35 5.83
C ARG A 349 -5.94 -13.91 4.89
N LEU A 350 -6.31 -14.75 3.92
CA LEU A 350 -7.41 -14.50 2.99
C LEU A 350 -8.73 -14.38 3.75
N MET A 351 -9.04 -15.33 4.64
CA MET A 351 -10.24 -15.26 5.50
C MET A 351 -10.26 -13.99 6.36
N SER A 352 -9.12 -13.61 6.94
CA SER A 352 -9.02 -12.38 7.74
C SER A 352 -9.26 -11.10 6.91
N GLN A 353 -8.78 -11.07 5.67
CA GLN A 353 -8.95 -9.95 4.75
C GLN A 353 -10.39 -9.86 4.22
N SER A 354 -11.01 -11.01 3.91
CA SER A 354 -12.39 -11.08 3.46
C SER A 354 -13.34 -10.57 4.56
N MET A 355 -13.12 -10.95 5.82
CA MET A 355 -13.99 -10.55 6.94
C MET A 355 -13.75 -9.10 7.41
N SER A 356 -12.55 -8.55 7.27
CA SER A 356 -12.27 -7.16 7.66
C SER A 356 -12.96 -6.14 6.76
N SER A 357 -13.20 -6.48 5.48
CA SER A 357 -13.82 -5.59 4.50
C SER A 357 -15.35 -5.46 4.63
N VAL A 358 -16.00 -6.38 5.34
CA VAL A 358 -17.47 -6.41 5.52
C VAL A 358 -17.90 -5.65 6.78
N SER A 359 -17.10 -5.69 7.86
CA SER A 359 -17.44 -5.04 9.13
C SER A 359 -17.46 -3.50 9.08
N SER A 360 -16.77 -2.89 8.12
CA SER A 360 -16.64 -1.42 8.02
C SER A 360 -17.73 -0.76 7.16
N ARG A 361 -18.45 -1.50 6.31
CA ARG A 361 -19.27 -0.90 5.22
C ARG A 361 -20.57 -0.24 5.70
N HIS A 362 -20.89 -0.36 6.98
CA HIS A 362 -22.12 0.15 7.59
C HIS A 362 -21.88 0.71 8.99
N SER A 363 -20.67 1.19 9.31
CA SER A 363 -20.50 1.87 10.59
C SER A 363 -21.31 3.16 10.57
N ASP A 364 -22.18 3.37 11.58
CA ASP A 364 -22.92 4.61 11.83
C ASP A 364 -22.00 5.81 12.20
N LYS A 365 -20.74 5.78 11.75
CA LYS A 365 -19.72 6.80 11.98
C LYS A 365 -19.74 7.80 10.85
N ILE A 366 -19.81 9.07 11.21
CA ILE A 366 -19.81 10.18 10.26
C ILE A 366 -18.36 10.44 9.81
N ALA A 367 -18.10 10.43 8.51
CA ALA A 367 -16.83 10.85 7.94
C ALA A 367 -16.71 12.39 8.05
N ILE A 368 -15.52 12.87 8.40
CA ILE A 368 -15.23 14.31 8.61
C ILE A 368 -14.11 14.83 7.69
N ARG A 369 -13.46 13.93 6.92
CA ARG A 369 -12.38 14.19 5.96
C ARG A 369 -12.39 13.13 4.87
N ASP A 370 -11.74 13.42 3.73
CA ASP A 370 -11.43 12.46 2.66
C ASP A 370 -12.60 11.60 2.17
N PHE A 371 -13.78 12.23 2.03
CA PHE A 371 -15.03 11.57 1.69
C PHE A 371 -14.92 10.65 0.47
N GLN A 372 -15.33 9.40 0.65
CA GLN A 372 -15.46 8.37 -0.37
C GLN A 372 -16.93 8.07 -0.66
N VAL A 373 -17.17 7.42 -1.80
CA VAL A 373 -18.50 6.93 -2.16
C VAL A 373 -18.94 5.88 -1.15
N GLY A 374 -20.11 6.08 -0.56
CA GLY A 374 -20.69 5.22 0.47
C GLY A 374 -20.49 5.71 1.91
N ASP A 375 -19.74 6.79 2.12
CA ASP A 375 -19.54 7.32 3.48
C ASP A 375 -20.79 8.01 4.01
N LEU A 376 -21.04 7.85 5.31
CA LEU A 376 -22.06 8.60 6.05
C LEU A 376 -21.50 9.99 6.37
N VAL A 377 -22.24 11.04 6.00
CA VAL A 377 -21.79 12.42 6.13
C VAL A 377 -22.87 13.30 6.76
N LEU A 378 -22.43 14.32 7.49
CA LEU A 378 -23.28 15.38 8.00
C LEU A 378 -23.32 16.54 7.01
N ILE A 379 -24.50 16.87 6.53
CA ILE A 379 -24.74 17.97 5.61
C ILE A 379 -25.35 19.11 6.41
N ILE A 380 -24.73 20.29 6.37
CA ILE A 380 -25.14 21.49 7.12
C ILE A 380 -25.43 22.64 6.16
N LEU A 381 -26.32 23.54 6.55
CA LEU A 381 -26.54 24.78 5.83
C LEU A 381 -25.42 25.77 6.17
N ASP A 382 -24.67 26.23 5.18
CA ASP A 382 -23.70 27.31 5.35
C ASP A 382 -24.33 28.64 4.95
N GLU A 383 -24.54 29.53 5.92
CA GLU A 383 -25.13 30.85 5.71
C GLU A 383 -24.24 31.78 4.87
N ARG A 384 -22.92 31.59 4.89
CA ARG A 384 -21.97 32.43 4.13
C ARG A 384 -22.13 32.19 2.64
N HIS A 385 -22.28 30.92 2.27
CA HIS A 385 -22.43 30.49 0.89
C HIS A 385 -23.89 30.38 0.45
N ASP A 386 -24.84 30.43 1.39
CA ASP A 386 -26.28 30.20 1.18
C ASP A 386 -26.56 28.86 0.45
N ASN A 387 -25.77 27.85 0.78
CA ASN A 387 -25.81 26.52 0.19
C ASN A 387 -25.57 25.46 1.27
N TYR A 388 -26.02 24.23 1.02
CA TYR A 388 -25.69 23.10 1.88
C TYR A 388 -24.27 22.59 1.57
N VAL A 389 -23.50 22.35 2.62
CA VAL A 389 -22.12 21.84 2.55
C VAL A 389 -21.96 20.63 3.47
N LEU A 390 -21.03 19.74 3.15
CA LEU A 390 -20.65 18.67 4.07
C LEU A 390 -19.79 19.24 5.19
N PHE A 391 -20.04 18.80 6.42
CA PHE A 391 -19.21 19.13 7.56
C PHE A 391 -17.82 18.51 7.39
N THR A 392 -16.81 19.36 7.29
CA THR A 392 -15.42 18.97 7.08
C THR A 392 -14.53 19.75 8.04
N VAL A 393 -13.50 19.10 8.55
CA VAL A 393 -12.43 19.78 9.32
C VAL A 393 -11.27 20.25 8.43
N GLY A 394 -11.34 19.98 7.13
CA GLY A 394 -10.33 20.39 6.14
C GLY A 394 -10.60 21.77 5.52
N PRO A 395 -9.60 22.36 4.83
CA PRO A 395 -9.74 23.65 4.16
C PRO A 395 -10.56 23.57 2.84
N THR A 396 -10.82 22.35 2.35
CA THR A 396 -11.54 22.13 1.09
C THR A 396 -13.04 22.11 1.32
N LEU A 397 -13.78 22.91 0.55
CA LEU A 397 -15.24 22.98 0.59
C LEU A 397 -15.88 21.83 -0.20
N TYR A 398 -16.97 21.29 0.34
CA TYR A 398 -17.76 20.22 -0.27
C TYR A 398 -19.22 20.66 -0.35
N PHE A 399 -19.64 21.17 -1.51
CA PHE A 399 -21.00 21.64 -1.74
C PHE A 399 -21.93 20.48 -2.11
N LEU A 400 -23.14 20.48 -1.57
CA LEU A 400 -24.18 19.54 -1.98
C LEU A 400 -24.69 19.89 -3.39
N HIS A 401 -24.89 18.86 -4.22
CA HIS A 401 -25.47 19.00 -5.55
C HIS A 401 -26.96 19.36 -5.47
N SER A 402 -27.45 20.18 -6.41
CA SER A 402 -28.87 20.60 -6.45
C SER A 402 -29.85 19.44 -6.63
N GLU A 403 -29.46 18.41 -7.37
CA GLU A 403 -30.26 17.17 -7.54
C GLU A 403 -30.48 16.42 -6.22
N SER A 404 -29.54 16.53 -5.27
CA SER A 404 -29.64 15.86 -3.97
C SER A 404 -30.51 16.61 -2.97
N LEU A 405 -30.85 17.87 -3.23
CA LEU A 405 -31.68 18.67 -2.33
C LEU A 405 -33.08 18.06 -2.18
N THR A 406 -33.71 17.72 -3.31
CA THR A 406 -35.05 17.10 -3.32
C THR A 406 -35.05 15.74 -2.64
N ALA A 407 -34.00 14.93 -2.83
CA ALA A 407 -33.90 13.61 -2.22
C ALA A 407 -33.70 13.67 -0.68
N LEU A 408 -33.10 14.75 -0.17
CA LEU A 408 -32.83 14.96 1.26
C LEU A 408 -33.89 15.83 1.95
N ASP A 409 -35.00 16.13 1.27
CA ASP A 409 -36.06 17.06 1.72
C ASP A 409 -35.54 18.45 2.11
N LEU A 410 -34.51 18.93 1.40
CA LEU A 410 -33.90 20.24 1.61
C LEU A 410 -34.43 21.26 0.60
N LYS A 411 -34.79 22.46 1.08
CA LYS A 411 -35.28 23.56 0.23
C LYS A 411 -34.14 24.49 -0.22
N PRO A 412 -34.08 24.87 -1.52
CA PRO A 412 -33.04 25.77 -2.06
C PRO A 412 -33.28 27.27 -1.84
N ALA A 413 -34.49 27.71 -1.45
CA ALA A 413 -34.89 29.13 -1.43
C ALA A 413 -34.97 29.72 -0.01
N SER A 414 -34.62 31.01 0.14
CA SER A 414 -34.45 31.74 1.43
C SER A 414 -35.75 32.23 2.07
N GLY A 415 -36.82 31.45 2.01
CA GLY A 415 -38.12 31.83 2.56
C GLY A 415 -38.82 30.62 3.17
N THR A 416 -38.94 30.62 4.50
CA THR A 416 -39.43 29.56 5.42
C THR A 416 -38.39 28.51 5.86
N SER A 417 -38.51 28.09 7.13
CA SER A 417 -37.54 27.35 7.94
C SER A 417 -36.76 26.28 7.18
N ARG A 418 -35.53 26.62 6.77
CA ARG A 418 -34.60 25.65 6.19
C ARG A 418 -34.11 24.73 7.31
N ARG A 419 -34.02 23.43 7.00
CA ARG A 419 -33.48 22.46 7.93
C ARG A 419 -31.98 22.76 8.14
N PRO A 420 -31.49 22.94 9.37
CA PRO A 420 -30.11 23.36 9.59
C PRO A 420 -29.09 22.28 9.20
N TRP A 421 -29.46 21.01 9.34
CA TRP A 421 -28.60 19.88 9.00
C TRP A 421 -29.40 18.60 8.68
N VAL A 422 -28.78 17.69 7.93
CA VAL A 422 -29.31 16.35 7.62
C VAL A 422 -28.16 15.36 7.46
N LEU A 423 -28.42 14.08 7.75
CA LEU A 423 -27.48 12.99 7.47
C LEU A 423 -27.73 12.42 6.09
N GLY A 424 -26.66 12.21 5.33
CA GLY A 424 -26.72 11.62 4.00
C GLY A 424 -25.59 10.64 3.75
N LYS A 425 -25.77 9.79 2.74
CA LYS A 425 -24.71 8.91 2.24
C LYS A 425 -24.18 9.48 0.93
N VAL A 426 -22.85 9.59 0.82
CA VAL A 426 -22.19 10.10 -0.39
C VAL A 426 -22.37 9.10 -1.53
N MET A 427 -22.85 9.56 -2.68
CA MET A 427 -23.01 8.75 -3.89
C MET A 427 -21.95 9.08 -4.93
N GLU A 428 -21.71 10.37 -5.18
CA GLU A 428 -20.77 10.84 -6.20
C GLU A 428 -20.08 12.10 -5.70
N LYS A 429 -18.82 12.31 -6.11
CA LYS A 429 -18.10 13.56 -5.89
C LYS A 429 -17.43 14.02 -7.16
N GLU A 430 -17.56 15.30 -7.45
CA GLU A 430 -16.98 15.95 -8.61
C GLU A 430 -16.03 17.06 -8.16
N TYR A 431 -14.85 17.11 -8.74
CA TYR A 431 -13.90 18.18 -8.47
C TYR A 431 -14.17 19.39 -9.38
N CYS A 432 -14.37 20.55 -8.77
CA CYS A 432 -14.80 21.77 -9.43
C CYS A 432 -13.84 22.93 -9.16
N GLN A 433 -13.83 23.89 -10.09
CA GLN A 433 -13.11 25.16 -9.91
C GLN A 433 -14.00 26.34 -10.33
N ALA A 434 -14.04 27.37 -9.48
CA ALA A 434 -14.80 28.59 -9.75
C ALA A 434 -14.16 29.38 -10.91
N LYS A 435 -14.83 29.40 -12.07
CA LYS A 435 -14.37 30.16 -13.25
C LYS A 435 -14.83 31.63 -13.25
N LYS A 436 -15.82 31.98 -12.44
CA LYS A 436 -16.43 33.32 -12.37
C LYS A 436 -16.33 33.87 -10.95
N ALA A 437 -16.03 35.16 -10.80
CA ALA A 437 -15.99 35.83 -9.51
C ALA A 437 -17.38 35.87 -8.85
N GLN A 438 -18.42 36.18 -9.64
CA GLN A 438 -19.81 36.02 -9.22
C GLN A 438 -20.31 34.64 -9.61
N ASN A 439 -20.40 33.73 -8.63
CA ASN A 439 -20.90 32.38 -8.83
C ASN A 439 -21.94 32.02 -7.76
N ARG A 440 -22.76 31.01 -8.06
CA ARG A 440 -23.83 30.52 -7.18
C ARG A 440 -23.36 29.97 -5.83
N PHE A 441 -22.06 29.70 -5.69
CA PHE A 441 -21.45 29.20 -4.45
C PHE A 441 -20.86 30.33 -3.60
N LYS A 442 -20.89 31.59 -4.08
CA LYS A 442 -20.32 32.77 -3.42
C LYS A 442 -18.86 32.58 -2.98
N VAL A 443 -18.07 31.89 -3.80
CA VAL A 443 -16.63 31.68 -3.57
C VAL A 443 -15.79 32.56 -4.49
N PRO A 444 -14.54 32.95 -4.13
CA PRO A 444 -13.67 33.71 -5.01
C PRO A 444 -13.34 32.97 -6.33
N LEU A 445 -13.01 33.73 -7.38
CA LEU A 445 -12.55 33.15 -8.65
C LEU A 445 -11.28 32.33 -8.45
N GLY A 446 -11.21 31.16 -9.10
CA GLY A 446 -10.09 30.23 -9.00
C GLY A 446 -10.19 29.23 -7.84
N THR A 447 -11.11 29.42 -6.89
CA THR A 447 -11.33 28.51 -5.76
C THR A 447 -11.68 27.11 -6.24
N LYS A 448 -10.97 26.11 -5.68
CA LYS A 448 -11.16 24.69 -5.95
C LYS A 448 -12.01 24.06 -4.84
N PHE A 449 -13.03 23.30 -5.20
CA PHE A 449 -13.97 22.69 -4.26
C PHE A 449 -14.55 21.41 -4.85
N TYR A 450 -15.22 20.61 -4.02
CA TYR A 450 -15.96 19.45 -4.47
C TYR A 450 -17.45 19.73 -4.51
N ARG A 451 -18.14 19.11 -5.48
CA ARG A 451 -19.59 19.05 -5.54
C ARG A 451 -20.02 17.60 -5.35
N VAL A 452 -20.86 17.35 -4.36
CA VAL A 452 -21.17 16.00 -3.87
C VAL A 452 -22.65 15.71 -4.06
N LYS A 453 -22.97 14.56 -4.67
CA LYS A 453 -24.33 14.01 -4.63
C LYS A 453 -24.46 13.09 -3.44
N ALA A 454 -25.52 13.28 -2.68
CA ALA A 454 -25.85 12.45 -1.52
C ALA A 454 -27.31 12.02 -1.56
N VAL A 455 -27.60 10.91 -0.88
CA VAL A 455 -28.95 10.36 -0.68
C VAL A 455 -29.27 10.32 0.83
N PRO A 456 -30.55 10.40 1.22
CA PRO A 456 -30.93 10.34 2.63
C PRO A 456 -30.48 9.04 3.27
N TRP A 457 -29.87 9.16 4.45
CA TRP A 457 -29.57 8.01 5.28
C TRP A 457 -30.83 7.58 6.03
N ASN A 458 -31.58 6.64 5.45
CA ASN A 458 -32.72 6.03 6.12
C ASN A 458 -32.23 4.82 6.91
N ARG A 459 -32.11 4.97 8.23
CA ARG A 459 -32.01 3.83 9.15
C ARG A 459 -33.36 3.12 9.11
N LYS A 460 -33.53 2.13 8.21
CA LYS A 460 -34.61 1.15 8.38
C LYS A 460 -34.34 0.49 9.73
N VAL A 461 -35.14 0.87 10.73
CA VAL A 461 -35.17 0.24 12.05
C VAL A 461 -35.71 -1.16 11.90
#